data_AF-A0A2D8XC23-F1
#
_entry.id   AF-A0A2D8XC23-F1
#
_cell.length_a   1.000
_cell.length_b   1.000
_cell.length_c   1.000
_cell.angle_alpha   90.00
_cell.angle_beta   90.00
_cell.angle_gamma   90.00
#
_symmetry.space_group_name_H-M   'P 1'
#
loop_
_entity.id
_entity.type
_entity.pdbx_description
1 polymer ?
#
loop_
_entity_poly.entity_id
_entity_poly.type
_entity_poly.pdbx_seq_one_letter_code
_entity_poly.pdbx_strand_id
1 'polypeptide(L)'
;LPGVQPTLFFAPSQIQKRNKDWGAEVLQAKISKAWGTFLASVDGWMKVERSGGRDVTKQVYLDVLEGKVAPESGKIISLWDI
;
A
#
# COMPACT_ATOMS: atom_id res chain seq x y z
N LEU A 1 -24.89 8.87 27.84
CA LEU A 1 -23.85 9.91 27.58
C LEU A 1 -23.59 9.96 26.08
N PRO A 2 -23.43 11.14 25.45
CA PRO A 2 -23.03 11.21 24.05
C PRO A 2 -21.63 10.58 23.90
N GLY A 3 -21.46 9.73 22.88
CA GLY A 3 -20.20 9.04 22.60
C GLY A 3 -19.09 9.96 22.10
N VAL A 4 -17.86 9.46 22.05
CA VAL A 4 -16.70 10.20 21.53
C VAL A 4 -16.92 10.53 20.05
N GLN A 5 -16.70 11.79 19.66
CA GLN A 5 -16.75 12.17 18.25
C GLN A 5 -15.62 11.48 17.46
N PRO A 6 -15.91 10.88 16.29
CA PRO A 6 -14.89 10.30 15.43
C PRO A 6 -13.89 11.37 15.00
N THR A 7 -12.60 11.10 15.15
CA THR A 7 -11.54 11.94 14.57
C THR A 7 -11.05 11.29 13.28
N LEU A 8 -10.99 12.05 12.19
CA LEU A 8 -10.44 11.57 10.92
C LEU A 8 -8.96 11.20 11.06
N PHE A 9 -8.55 10.10 10.42
CA PHE A 9 -7.15 9.73 10.32
C PHE A 9 -6.47 10.59 9.25
N PHE A 10 -5.48 11.36 9.66
CA PHE A 10 -4.60 12.10 8.75
C PHE A 10 -3.16 11.72 9.05
N ALA A 11 -2.52 10.97 8.15
CA ALA A 11 -1.19 10.39 8.40
C ALA A 11 -0.14 11.42 8.90
N PRO A 12 -0.09 12.66 8.38
CA PRO A 12 0.86 13.67 8.88
C PRO A 12 0.68 14.03 10.35
N SER A 13 -0.55 14.17 10.86
CA SER A 13 -0.79 14.50 12.28
C SER A 13 -0.39 13.35 13.20
N GLN A 14 -0.53 12.11 12.73
CA GLN A 14 -0.08 10.93 13.47
C GLN A 14 1.45 10.85 13.54
N ILE A 15 2.16 11.18 12.45
CA ILE A 15 3.63 11.27 12.47
C ILE A 15 4.09 12.34 13.45
N GLN A 16 3.49 13.54 13.43
CA GLN A 16 3.82 14.62 14.38
C GLN A 16 3.60 14.18 15.84
N LYS A 17 2.45 13.57 16.13
CA LYS A 17 2.14 13.04 17.46
C LYS A 17 3.16 12.00 17.89
N ARG A 18 3.48 11.02 17.05
CA ARG A 18 4.44 9.94 17.40
C ARG A 18 5.88 10.42 17.53
N ASN A 19 6.28 11.41 16.75
CA ASN A 19 7.57 12.07 16.96
C ASN A 19 7.61 12.77 18.33
N LYS A 20 6.54 13.46 18.74
CA LYS A 20 6.46 14.07 20.08
C LYS A 20 6.47 13.01 21.20
N ASP A 21 5.73 11.92 21.03
CA ASP A 21 5.57 10.88 22.06
C ASP A 21 6.84 10.02 22.22
N TRP A 22 7.52 9.70 21.13
CA TRP A 22 8.57 8.65 21.10
C TRP A 22 9.92 9.12 20.57
N GLY A 23 9.99 10.28 19.91
CA GLY A 23 11.15 10.68 19.12
C GLY A 23 11.23 9.98 17.77
N ALA A 24 11.99 10.58 16.84
CA ALA A 24 12.07 10.13 15.46
C ALA A 24 12.69 8.73 15.32
N GLU A 25 13.75 8.44 16.08
CA GLU A 25 14.47 7.16 15.99
C GLU A 25 13.57 5.98 16.37
N VAL A 26 12.87 6.08 17.51
CA VAL A 26 11.96 5.03 17.98
C VAL A 26 10.78 4.86 17.04
N LEU A 27 10.23 5.96 16.51
CA LEU A 27 9.16 5.89 15.52
C LEU A 27 9.63 5.14 14.27
N GLN A 28 10.80 5.47 13.72
CA GLN A 28 11.34 4.78 12.54
C GLN A 28 11.58 3.30 12.83
N ALA A 29 12.16 2.94 13.97
CA ALA A 29 12.37 1.53 14.35
C ALA A 29 11.05 0.75 14.41
N LYS A 30 9.98 1.36 14.96
CA LYS A 30 8.65 0.74 15.02
C LYS A 30 8.02 0.57 13.64
N ILE A 31 8.12 1.58 12.78
CA ILE A 31 7.62 1.51 11.40
C ILE A 31 8.36 0.42 10.64
N SER A 32 9.70 0.41 10.68
CA SER A 32 10.52 -0.60 9.99
C SER A 32 10.18 -2.02 10.43
N LYS A 33 10.00 -2.25 11.74
CA LYS A 33 9.59 -3.57 12.26
C LYS A 33 8.20 -3.97 11.74
N ALA A 34 7.22 -3.07 11.83
CA ALA A 34 5.87 -3.34 11.36
C ALA A 34 5.84 -3.59 9.84
N TRP A 35 6.64 -2.84 9.08
CA TRP A 35 6.79 -2.99 7.64
C TRP A 35 7.38 -4.35 7.27
N GLY A 36 8.44 -4.79 7.97
CA GLY A 36 9.02 -6.12 7.75
C GLY A 36 8.03 -7.25 7.99
N THR A 37 7.25 -7.19 9.08
CA THR A 37 6.19 -8.19 9.36
C THR A 37 5.09 -8.15 8.30
N PHE A 38 4.69 -6.97 7.84
CA PHE A 38 3.71 -6.82 6.78
C PHE A 38 4.20 -7.42 5.46
N LEU A 39 5.42 -7.10 5.03
CA LEU A 39 6.01 -7.66 3.80
C LEU A 39 6.10 -9.18 3.85
N ALA A 40 6.54 -9.76 4.96
CA ALA A 40 6.58 -11.22 5.12
C ALA A 40 5.19 -11.86 4.98
N SER A 41 4.13 -11.19 5.43
CA SER A 41 2.76 -11.64 5.19
C SER A 41 2.35 -11.50 3.73
N VAL A 42 2.73 -10.42 3.06
CA VAL A 42 2.40 -10.14 1.65
C VAL A 42 3.08 -11.15 0.72
N ASP A 43 4.34 -11.50 0.98
CA ASP A 43 5.11 -12.47 0.20
C ASP A 43 4.44 -13.86 0.13
N GLY A 44 3.60 -14.20 1.11
CA GLY A 44 2.87 -15.46 1.16
C GLY A 44 1.68 -15.55 0.20
N TRP A 45 1.17 -14.43 -0.33
CA TRP A 45 -0.04 -14.44 -1.16
C TRP A 45 0.05 -13.58 -2.42
N MET A 46 0.76 -12.45 -2.40
CA MET A 46 0.80 -11.52 -3.53
C MET A 46 1.68 -12.04 -4.68
N LYS A 47 1.15 -12.03 -5.89
CA LYS A 47 1.86 -12.35 -7.14
C LYS A 47 2.08 -11.07 -7.92
N VAL A 48 3.31 -10.56 -7.92
CA VAL A 48 3.66 -9.36 -8.68
C VAL A 48 3.90 -9.73 -10.14
N GLU A 49 3.10 -9.15 -11.03
CA GLU A 49 3.16 -9.34 -12.47
C GLU A 49 3.62 -8.05 -13.15
N ARG A 50 4.66 -8.16 -13.98
CA ARG A 50 5.23 -7.03 -14.72
C ARG A 50 4.88 -7.16 -16.20
N SER A 51 4.42 -6.07 -16.80
CA SER A 51 4.08 -6.02 -18.22
C SER A 51 4.39 -4.65 -18.83
N GLY A 52 4.50 -4.56 -20.15
CA GLY A 52 4.88 -3.35 -20.85
C GLY A 52 4.09 -3.15 -22.15
N GLY A 53 4.07 -1.92 -22.62
CA GLY A 53 3.42 -1.50 -23.85
C GLY A 53 2.07 -0.81 -23.61
N ARG A 54 1.74 0.11 -24.51
CA ARG A 54 0.54 0.97 -24.41
C ARG A 54 -0.75 0.18 -24.46
N ASP A 55 -0.82 -0.82 -25.35
CA ASP A 55 -2.01 -1.67 -25.49
C ASP A 55 -2.20 -2.57 -24.27
N VAL A 56 -1.11 -3.11 -23.72
CA VAL A 56 -1.13 -3.89 -22.48
C VAL A 56 -1.58 -3.04 -21.30
N THR A 57 -1.10 -1.79 -21.20
CA THR A 57 -1.54 -0.85 -20.17
C THR A 57 -3.05 -0.63 -20.22
N LYS A 58 -3.59 -0.38 -21.41
CA LYS A 58 -5.04 -0.21 -21.60
C LYS A 58 -5.81 -1.47 -21.21
N GLN A 59 -5.34 -2.64 -21.65
CA GLN A 59 -6.01 -3.91 -21.37
C GLN A 59 -6.05 -4.20 -19.87
N VAL A 60 -4.91 -4.08 -19.17
CA VAL A 60 -4.85 -4.34 -17.73
C VAL A 60 -5.72 -3.36 -16.95
N TYR A 61 -5.80 -2.08 -17.36
CA TYR A 61 -6.73 -1.12 -16.76
C TYR A 61 -8.19 -1.58 -16.89
N LEU A 62 -8.62 -2.02 -18.07
CA LEU A 62 -9.98 -2.50 -18.30
C LEU A 62 -10.27 -3.77 -17.50
N ASP A 63 -9.31 -4.70 -17.40
CA ASP A 63 -9.47 -5.92 -16.61
C ASP A 63 -9.63 -5.61 -15.11
N VAL A 64 -8.91 -4.61 -14.58
CA VAL A 64 -9.08 -4.15 -13.19
C VAL A 64 -10.46 -3.49 -13.02
N LEU A 65 -10.83 -2.60 -13.94
CA LEU A 65 -12.10 -1.87 -13.90
C LEU A 65 -13.32 -2.82 -13.92
N GLU A 66 -13.22 -3.90 -14.68
CA GLU A 66 -14.27 -4.91 -14.83
C GLU A 66 -14.22 -6.00 -13.73
N GLY A 67 -13.25 -5.94 -12.80
CA GLY A 67 -13.13 -6.91 -11.71
C GLY A 67 -12.62 -8.29 -12.15
N LYS A 68 -11.90 -8.37 -13.27
CA LYS A 68 -11.31 -9.62 -13.81
C LYS A 68 -9.96 -9.97 -13.21
N VAL A 69 -9.31 -9.02 -12.53
CA VAL A 69 -8.02 -9.25 -11.88
C VAL A 69 -8.22 -9.91 -10.52
N ALA A 70 -7.59 -11.07 -10.34
CA ALA A 70 -7.58 -11.78 -9.07
C ALA A 70 -6.96 -10.90 -7.97
N PRO A 71 -7.50 -10.91 -6.74
CA PRO A 71 -7.04 -10.01 -5.67
C PRO A 71 -5.58 -10.25 -5.27
N GLU A 72 -5.04 -11.45 -5.52
CA GLU A 72 -3.63 -11.74 -5.31
C GLU A 72 -2.68 -11.19 -6.39
N SER A 73 -3.19 -10.69 -7.52
CA SER A 73 -2.37 -10.25 -8.65
C SER A 73 -2.04 -8.76 -8.53
N GLY A 74 -0.78 -8.46 -8.21
CA GLY A 74 -0.25 -7.11 -8.20
C GLY A 74 0.29 -6.71 -9.57
N LYS A 75 -0.40 -5.81 -10.27
CA LYS A 75 -0.01 -5.36 -11.63
C LYS A 75 0.98 -4.19 -11.56
N ILE A 76 2.18 -4.36 -12.11
CA ILE A 76 3.14 -3.28 -12.39
C ILE A 76 3.26 -3.15 -13.90
N ILE A 77 2.92 -1.99 -14.44
CA ILE A 77 2.81 -1.81 -15.89
C ILE A 77 3.62 -0.61 -16.33
N SER A 78 4.41 -0.79 -17.38
CA SER A 78 5.11 0.29 -18.08
C SER A 78 4.36 0.66 -19.36
N LEU A 79 4.34 1.95 -19.72
CA LEU A 79 3.86 2.39 -21.03
C LEU A 79 4.77 1.93 -22.18
N TRP A 80 6.01 1.56 -21.85
CA TRP A 80 7.04 1.10 -22.77
C TRP A 80 7.17 -0.41 -22.69
N ASP A 81 7.60 -1.02 -23.79
CA ASP A 81 7.93 -2.44 -23.82
C ASP A 81 9.07 -2.74 -22.84
N ILE A 82 9.03 -3.92 -22.22
CA ILE A 82 10.00 -4.39 -21.21
C ILE A 82 10.61 -5.72 -21.61
#